data_AF-Q3TTC3-F1
#
_entry.id   AF-Q3TTC3-F1
#
_cell.length_a   1.000
_cell.length_b   1.000
_cell.length_c   1.000
_cell.angle_alpha   90.00
_cell.angle_beta   90.00
_cell.angle_gamma   90.00
#
_symmetry.space_group_name_H-M   'P 1'
#
loop_
_entity.id
_entity.type
_entity.pdbx_description
1 polymer ?
#
loop_
_entity_poly.entity_id
_entity_poly.type
_entity_poly.pdbx_seq_one_letter_code
_entity_poly.pdbx_strand_id
1 'polypeptide(L)'
;MRSDIVQKIWMDYLVFANNRAAGSRNKVQEFKLFTDLVNRCLVTVPARYPIPFSSADYWSNYEFHNRVIFFYLSCVPKTQHSKTLERFCSAMPANSRLALRLLQHEWEESNVQILKLQAKMFTYNIPTCLATWKIAIAAEIALKGQREVHRLYQRALQKLPLCASLWKDQLLFEASEGGKTDNLRKLVSKCQEIGVSLNELLNLNSNKTESKNL
;
A
#
# COMPACT_ATOMS: atom_id res chain seq x y z
N MET A 1 -0.83 25.45 11.14
CA MET A 1 -1.73 26.25 12.02
C MET A 1 -3.13 26.48 11.43
N ARG A 2 -3.32 27.16 10.28
CA ARG A 2 -4.68 27.33 9.70
C ARG A 2 -5.31 26.03 9.18
N SER A 3 -4.52 25.16 8.53
CA SER A 3 -5.00 23.85 8.02
C SER A 3 -5.48 22.94 9.16
N ASP A 4 -4.74 22.90 10.27
CA ASP A 4 -5.04 22.01 11.41
C ASP A 4 -6.36 22.37 12.09
N ILE A 5 -6.67 23.67 12.19
CA ILE A 5 -7.94 24.17 12.73
C ILE A 5 -9.11 23.74 11.84
N VAL A 6 -8.97 23.89 10.52
CA VAL A 6 -10.01 23.47 9.55
C VAL A 6 -10.24 21.97 9.62
N GLN A 7 -9.18 21.17 9.68
CA GLN A 7 -9.27 19.71 9.85
C GLN A 7 -9.99 19.34 11.15
N LYS A 8 -9.69 20.03 12.25
CA LYS A 8 -10.37 19.80 13.53
C LYS A 8 -11.86 20.13 13.46
N ILE A 9 -12.22 21.30 12.91
CA ILE A 9 -13.63 21.71 12.74
C ILE A 9 -14.39 20.68 11.90
N TRP A 10 -13.79 20.21 10.80
CA TRP A 10 -14.40 19.16 9.98
C TRP A 10 -14.65 17.87 10.76
N MET A 11 -13.66 17.39 11.53
CA MET A 11 -13.84 16.19 12.34
C MET A 11 -14.94 16.36 13.39
N ASP A 12 -14.94 17.48 14.12
CA ASP A 12 -15.95 17.77 15.14
C ASP A 12 -17.36 17.83 14.53
N TYR A 13 -17.48 18.45 13.34
CA TYR A 13 -18.75 18.52 12.61
C TYR A 13 -19.22 17.17 12.08
N LEU A 14 -18.31 16.33 11.58
CA LEU A 14 -18.64 14.97 11.13
C LEU A 14 -19.11 14.09 12.29
N VAL A 15 -18.48 14.19 13.47
CA VAL A 15 -18.91 13.48 14.68
C VAL A 15 -20.32 13.94 15.09
N PHE A 16 -20.56 15.25 15.11
CA PHE A 16 -21.87 15.81 15.39
C PHE A 16 -22.94 15.32 14.41
N ALA A 17 -22.65 15.37 13.10
CA ALA A 17 -23.56 14.92 12.05
C ALA A 17 -23.90 13.42 12.17
N ASN A 18 -22.91 12.58 12.49
CA ASN A 18 -23.12 11.15 12.72
C ASN A 18 -24.03 10.89 13.93
N ASN A 19 -23.79 11.58 15.05
CA ASN A 19 -24.61 11.45 16.26
C ASN A 19 -26.06 11.87 16.00
N ARG A 20 -26.26 12.94 15.21
CA ARG A 20 -27.58 13.38 14.76
C ARG A 20 -28.25 12.33 13.86
N ALA A 21 -27.52 11.76 12.90
CA ALA A 21 -28.05 10.73 12.01
C ALA A 21 -28.45 9.46 12.78
N ALA A 22 -27.67 9.07 13.79
CA ALA A 22 -27.94 7.90 14.64
C ALA A 22 -29.24 8.05 15.46
N GLY A 23 -29.54 9.26 15.92
CA GLY A 23 -30.77 9.58 16.68
C GLY A 23 -32.02 9.84 15.83
N SER A 24 -31.91 9.84 14.50
CA SER A 24 -33.03 10.19 13.62
C SER A 24 -34.01 9.03 13.40
N ARG A 25 -35.29 9.38 13.22
CA ARG A 25 -36.34 8.43 12.81
C ARG A 25 -36.15 7.96 11.36
N ASN A 26 -35.57 8.80 10.50
CA ASN A 26 -35.29 8.46 9.10
C ASN A 26 -33.79 8.21 8.88
N LYS A 27 -33.32 7.05 9.33
CA LYS A 27 -31.89 6.68 9.30
C LYS A 27 -31.31 6.64 7.88
N VAL A 28 -32.09 6.19 6.90
CA VAL A 28 -31.61 6.02 5.51
C VAL A 28 -31.30 7.37 4.85
N GLN A 29 -32.22 8.34 4.98
CA GLN A 29 -32.03 9.66 4.39
C GLN A 29 -30.89 10.43 5.08
N GLU A 30 -30.85 10.41 6.41
CA GLU A 30 -29.80 11.09 7.17
C GLU A 30 -28.42 10.46 6.90
N PHE A 31 -28.34 9.14 6.74
CA PHE A 31 -27.08 8.48 6.38
C PHE A 31 -26.59 8.87 4.99
N LYS A 32 -27.50 9.09 4.03
CA LYS A 32 -27.15 9.62 2.70
C LYS A 32 -26.60 11.05 2.79
N LEU A 33 -27.22 11.91 3.60
CA LEU A 33 -26.73 13.28 3.85
C LEU A 33 -25.36 13.26 4.55
N PHE A 34 -25.16 12.36 5.50
CA PHE A 34 -23.88 12.15 6.16
C PHE A 34 -22.80 11.68 5.17
N THR A 35 -23.13 10.75 4.29
CA THR A 35 -22.21 10.29 3.23
C THR A 35 -21.81 11.43 2.30
N ASP A 36 -22.77 12.26 1.88
CA ASP A 36 -22.49 13.46 1.07
C ASP A 36 -21.57 14.44 1.81
N LEU A 37 -21.83 14.67 3.10
CA LEU A 37 -21.01 15.53 3.93
C LEU A 37 -19.56 15.04 4.05
N VAL A 38 -19.36 13.72 4.21
CA VAL A 38 -18.02 13.11 4.21
C VAL A 38 -17.32 13.35 2.87
N ASN A 39 -17.99 13.15 1.75
CA ASN A 39 -17.41 13.42 0.43
C ASN A 39 -17.03 14.90 0.26
N ARG A 40 -17.89 15.83 0.71
CA ARG A 40 -17.59 17.26 0.70
C ARG A 40 -16.39 17.60 1.58
N CYS A 41 -16.27 17.00 2.75
CA CYS A 41 -15.09 17.15 3.62
C CYS A 41 -13.81 16.72 2.89
N LEU A 42 -13.84 15.55 2.22
CA LEU A 42 -12.67 15.02 1.52
C LEU A 42 -12.27 15.85 0.29
N VAL A 43 -13.23 16.48 -0.40
CA VAL A 43 -12.93 17.32 -1.57
C VAL A 43 -12.45 18.72 -1.18
N THR A 44 -12.88 19.24 -0.03
CA THR A 44 -12.58 20.63 0.39
C THR A 44 -11.24 20.78 1.09
N VAL A 45 -10.71 19.74 1.73
CA VAL A 45 -9.40 19.79 2.38
C VAL A 45 -8.31 19.40 1.39
N PRO A 46 -7.31 20.25 1.12
CA PRO A 46 -6.28 19.94 0.14
C PRO A 46 -5.42 18.76 0.59
N ALA A 47 -5.22 17.80 -0.31
CA ALA A 47 -4.27 16.71 -0.14
C ALA A 47 -2.92 16.99 -0.80
N ARG A 48 -2.81 18.01 -1.66
CA ARG A 48 -1.60 18.33 -2.42
C ARG A 48 -1.06 19.68 -1.98
N TYR A 49 0.24 19.71 -1.69
CA TYR A 49 0.94 20.86 -1.16
C TYR A 49 2.14 21.16 -2.05
N PRO A 50 2.47 22.44 -2.29
CA PRO A 50 3.66 22.79 -3.07
C PRO A 50 4.92 22.39 -2.30
N ILE A 51 5.94 21.95 -3.02
CA ILE A 51 7.26 21.71 -2.43
C ILE A 51 7.96 23.06 -2.21
N PRO A 52 8.65 23.27 -1.07
CA PRO A 52 9.43 24.49 -0.88
C PRO A 52 10.38 24.73 -2.05
N PHE A 53 10.40 25.96 -2.58
CA PHE A 53 11.28 26.39 -3.67
C PHE A 53 11.06 25.71 -5.04
N SER A 54 9.99 24.92 -5.22
CA SER A 54 9.54 24.44 -6.54
C SER A 54 8.07 24.76 -6.74
N SER A 55 7.75 25.61 -7.71
CA SER A 55 6.37 25.93 -8.10
C SER A 55 5.75 24.88 -9.04
N ALA A 56 6.56 24.00 -9.60
CA ALA A 56 6.13 22.94 -10.51
C ALA A 56 5.81 21.63 -9.79
N ASP A 57 6.39 21.40 -8.61
CA ASP A 57 6.28 20.14 -7.89
C ASP A 57 5.37 20.21 -6.67
N TYR A 58 4.67 19.10 -6.43
CA TYR A 58 3.75 18.95 -5.32
C TYR A 58 4.04 17.66 -4.57
N TRP A 59 3.84 17.70 -3.25
CA TRP A 59 3.79 16.51 -2.43
C TRP A 59 2.36 16.27 -1.94
N SER A 60 1.98 15.00 -1.86
CA SER A 60 0.64 14.61 -1.43
C SER A 60 0.67 14.14 0.03
N ASN A 61 -0.20 14.68 0.86
CA ASN A 61 -0.46 14.24 2.23
C ASN A 61 -1.94 13.89 2.41
N TYR A 62 -2.21 12.60 2.61
CA TYR A 62 -3.54 12.04 2.82
C TYR A 62 -3.83 11.69 4.28
N GLU A 63 -3.04 12.15 5.26
CA GLU A 63 -3.23 11.78 6.67
C GLU A 63 -4.64 12.12 7.18
N PHE A 64 -5.09 13.35 6.95
CA PHE A 64 -6.44 13.79 7.29
C PHE A 64 -7.52 12.97 6.58
N HIS A 65 -7.35 12.75 5.26
CA HIS A 65 -8.29 11.98 4.45
C HIS A 65 -8.43 10.55 4.99
N ASN A 66 -7.32 9.93 5.35
CA ASN A 66 -7.29 8.60 5.94
C ASN A 66 -7.99 8.56 7.32
N ARG A 67 -7.90 9.63 8.11
CA ARG A 67 -8.63 9.76 9.38
C ARG A 67 -10.14 9.87 9.16
N VAL A 68 -10.57 10.71 8.22
CA VAL A 68 -11.99 10.87 7.84
C VAL A 68 -12.57 9.58 7.29
N ILE A 69 -11.86 8.90 6.38
CA ILE A 69 -12.29 7.61 5.82
C ILE A 69 -12.39 6.55 6.93
N PHE A 70 -11.43 6.49 7.84
CA PHE A 70 -11.48 5.55 8.96
C PHE A 70 -12.69 5.80 9.86
N PHE A 71 -12.98 7.06 10.18
CA PHE A 71 -14.18 7.43 10.90
C PHE A 71 -15.45 7.01 10.14
N TYR A 72 -15.55 7.31 8.84
CA TYR A 72 -16.71 6.93 8.04
C TYR A 72 -16.90 5.41 7.96
N LEU A 73 -15.83 4.63 7.80
CA LEU A 73 -15.89 3.16 7.81
C LEU A 73 -16.41 2.61 9.14
N SER A 74 -16.14 3.28 10.27
CA SER A 74 -16.71 2.89 11.57
C SER A 74 -18.24 3.05 11.65
N CYS A 75 -18.81 3.92 10.80
CA CYS A 75 -20.24 4.17 10.70
C CYS A 75 -20.94 3.27 9.66
N VAL A 76 -20.18 2.59 8.79
CA VAL A 76 -20.70 1.78 7.68
C VAL A 76 -20.62 0.29 8.06
N PRO A 77 -21.61 -0.55 7.70
CA PRO A 77 -21.52 -1.99 7.89
C PRO A 77 -20.31 -2.61 7.14
N LYS A 78 -19.63 -3.58 7.76
CA LYS A 78 -18.46 -4.26 7.17
C LYS A 78 -18.71 -4.81 5.76
N THR A 79 -19.92 -5.29 5.48
CA THR A 79 -20.30 -5.79 4.15
C THR A 79 -20.18 -4.77 3.01
N GLN A 80 -20.15 -3.47 3.33
CA GLN A 80 -20.02 -2.39 2.35
C GLN A 80 -18.61 -1.77 2.35
N HIS A 81 -17.68 -2.26 3.17
CA HIS A 81 -16.34 -1.67 3.31
C HIS A 81 -15.53 -1.79 2.03
N SER A 82 -15.48 -2.96 1.40
CA SER A 82 -14.78 -3.16 0.11
C SER A 82 -15.22 -2.14 -0.96
N LYS A 83 -16.53 -2.07 -1.25
CA LYS A 83 -17.09 -1.13 -2.23
C LYS A 83 -16.83 0.33 -1.88
N THR A 84 -16.85 0.67 -0.59
CA THR A 84 -16.57 2.02 -0.09
C THR A 84 -15.10 2.38 -0.29
N LEU A 85 -14.20 1.47 0.07
CA LEU A 85 -12.76 1.63 -0.08
C LEU A 85 -12.37 1.76 -1.56
N GLU A 86 -12.95 0.96 -2.45
CA GLU A 86 -12.73 1.04 -3.90
C GLU A 86 -13.09 2.43 -4.47
N ARG A 87 -14.23 2.99 -4.04
CA ARG A 87 -14.65 4.35 -4.43
C ARG A 87 -13.65 5.41 -3.98
N PHE A 88 -13.18 5.34 -2.73
CA PHE A 88 -12.18 6.27 -2.24
C PHE A 88 -10.81 6.10 -2.92
N CYS A 89 -10.40 4.86 -3.22
CA CYS A 89 -9.18 4.58 -3.97
C CYS A 89 -9.24 5.18 -5.38
N SER A 90 -10.41 5.12 -6.03
CA SER A 90 -10.63 5.72 -7.35
C SER A 90 -10.55 7.25 -7.30
N ALA A 91 -11.05 7.87 -6.23
CA ALA A 91 -10.97 9.32 -6.04
C ALA A 91 -9.56 9.81 -5.64
N MET A 92 -8.77 8.97 -4.95
CA MET A 92 -7.44 9.31 -4.43
C MET A 92 -6.40 8.25 -4.82
N PRO A 93 -6.05 8.13 -6.11
CA PRO A 93 -5.22 7.03 -6.63
C PRO A 93 -3.77 7.02 -6.11
N ALA A 94 -3.27 8.16 -5.62
CA ALA A 94 -1.92 8.28 -5.04
C ALA A 94 -1.86 7.95 -3.54
N ASN A 95 -2.99 7.62 -2.90
CA ASN A 95 -3.05 7.33 -1.46
C ASN A 95 -2.65 5.88 -1.16
N SER A 96 -1.36 5.69 -0.86
CA SER A 96 -0.78 4.36 -0.58
C SER A 96 -1.42 3.67 0.62
N ARG A 97 -1.69 4.40 1.71
CA ARG A 97 -2.27 3.83 2.94
C ARG A 97 -3.68 3.30 2.70
N LEU A 98 -4.49 4.01 1.91
CA LEU A 98 -5.82 3.57 1.55
C LEU A 98 -5.79 2.35 0.62
N ALA A 99 -4.91 2.36 -0.39
CA ALA A 99 -4.70 1.23 -1.28
C ALA A 99 -4.31 -0.04 -0.51
N LEU A 100 -3.36 0.06 0.43
CA LEU A 100 -2.94 -1.08 1.26
C LEU A 100 -4.08 -1.64 2.12
N ARG A 101 -4.96 -0.76 2.64
CA ARG A 101 -6.12 -1.20 3.43
C ARG A 101 -7.14 -1.94 2.58
N LEU A 102 -7.40 -1.49 1.35
CA LEU A 102 -8.25 -2.23 0.41
C LEU A 102 -7.66 -3.61 0.11
N LEU A 103 -6.36 -3.67 -0.19
CA LEU A 103 -5.69 -4.94 -0.48
C LEU A 103 -5.71 -5.90 0.73
N GLN A 104 -5.52 -5.38 1.94
CA GLN A 104 -5.64 -6.19 3.15
C GLN A 104 -7.05 -6.75 3.33
N HIS A 105 -8.08 -5.94 3.11
CA HIS A 105 -9.47 -6.39 3.19
C HIS A 105 -9.78 -7.48 2.16
N GLU A 106 -9.35 -7.34 0.91
CA GLU A 106 -9.56 -8.38 -0.12
C GLU A 106 -8.76 -9.65 0.16
N TRP A 107 -7.61 -9.54 0.83
CA TRP A 107 -6.86 -10.71 1.30
C TRP A 107 -7.61 -11.48 2.38
N GLU A 108 -8.16 -10.77 3.38
CA GLU A 108 -8.95 -11.37 4.47
C GLU A 108 -10.22 -12.07 3.94
N GLU A 109 -10.89 -11.47 2.94
CA GLU A 109 -12.07 -12.04 2.27
C GLU A 109 -11.74 -13.17 1.26
N SER A 110 -10.47 -13.56 1.13
CA SER A 110 -9.99 -14.61 0.20
C SER A 110 -10.29 -14.35 -1.29
N ASN A 111 -10.45 -13.09 -1.69
CA ASN A 111 -10.74 -12.68 -3.08
C ASN A 111 -9.46 -12.54 -3.91
N VAL A 112 -8.69 -13.62 -4.05
CA VAL A 112 -7.32 -13.59 -4.63
C VAL A 112 -7.25 -13.01 -6.05
N GLN A 113 -8.28 -13.20 -6.88
CA GLN A 113 -8.32 -12.65 -8.24
C GLN A 113 -8.53 -11.13 -8.26
N ILE A 114 -9.44 -10.63 -7.42
CA ILE A 114 -9.71 -9.18 -7.29
C ILE A 114 -8.47 -8.51 -6.71
N LEU A 115 -7.89 -9.11 -5.67
CA LEU A 115 -6.65 -8.66 -5.07
C LEU A 115 -5.53 -8.53 -6.10
N LYS A 116 -5.31 -9.56 -6.94
CA LYS A 116 -4.30 -9.52 -8.00
C LYS A 116 -4.51 -8.34 -8.95
N LEU A 117 -5.74 -8.14 -9.42
CA LEU A 117 -6.06 -7.06 -10.34
C LEU A 117 -5.81 -5.68 -9.70
N GLN A 118 -6.31 -5.49 -8.47
CA GLN A 118 -6.15 -4.23 -7.73
C GLN A 118 -4.68 -3.96 -7.38
N ALA A 119 -3.94 -4.96 -6.88
CA ALA A 119 -2.53 -4.82 -6.55
C ALA A 119 -1.72 -4.43 -7.79
N LYS A 120 -2.00 -5.07 -8.94
CA LYS A 120 -1.38 -4.70 -10.22
C LYS A 120 -1.69 -3.26 -10.61
N MET A 121 -2.95 -2.80 -10.52
CA MET A 121 -3.30 -1.40 -10.76
C MET A 121 -2.52 -0.44 -9.86
N PHE A 122 -2.42 -0.74 -8.57
CA PHE A 122 -1.69 0.11 -7.62
C PHE A 122 -0.18 0.15 -7.87
N THR A 123 0.44 -0.90 -8.43
CA THR A 123 1.86 -0.83 -8.84
C THR A 123 2.13 0.22 -9.93
N TYR A 124 1.13 0.55 -10.75
CA TYR A 124 1.21 1.63 -11.74
C TYR A 124 0.97 3.00 -11.12
N ASN A 125 -0.02 3.13 -10.24
CA ASN A 125 -0.41 4.40 -9.62
C ASN A 125 0.58 4.86 -8.54
N ILE A 126 1.18 3.91 -7.81
CA ILE A 126 2.04 4.16 -6.65
C ILE A 126 3.31 3.27 -6.74
N PRO A 127 4.16 3.48 -7.76
CA PRO A 127 5.31 2.60 -8.02
C PRO A 127 6.38 2.65 -6.92
N THR A 128 6.36 3.65 -6.04
CA THR A 128 7.30 3.80 -4.93
C THR A 128 6.89 3.01 -3.67
N CYS A 129 5.68 2.44 -3.63
CA CYS A 129 5.19 1.72 -2.46
C CYS A 129 5.64 0.25 -2.47
N LEU A 130 6.64 -0.08 -1.64
CA LEU A 130 7.16 -1.43 -1.48
C LEU A 130 6.08 -2.46 -1.12
N ALA A 131 5.19 -2.12 -0.18
CA ALA A 131 4.17 -3.05 0.31
C ALA A 131 3.20 -3.46 -0.81
N THR A 132 2.85 -2.54 -1.71
CA THR A 132 2.03 -2.84 -2.89
C THR A 132 2.69 -3.85 -3.81
N TRP A 133 3.99 -3.72 -4.06
CA TRP A 133 4.75 -4.70 -4.84
C TRP A 133 4.77 -6.07 -4.19
N LYS A 134 5.05 -6.14 -2.88
CA LYS A 134 5.06 -7.40 -2.14
C LYS A 134 3.71 -8.11 -2.16
N ILE A 135 2.61 -7.37 -1.99
CA ILE A 135 1.25 -7.93 -2.06
C ILE A 135 0.95 -8.43 -3.49
N ALA A 136 1.30 -7.66 -4.53
CA ALA A 136 1.10 -8.09 -5.91
C ALA A 136 1.86 -9.40 -6.22
N ILE A 137 3.11 -9.50 -5.76
CA ILE A 137 3.93 -10.71 -5.92
C ILE A 137 3.32 -11.88 -5.14
N ALA A 138 2.95 -11.68 -3.87
CA ALA A 138 2.33 -12.72 -3.05
C ALA A 138 1.02 -13.25 -3.66
N ALA A 139 0.20 -12.36 -4.24
CA ALA A 139 -1.02 -12.74 -4.95
C ALA A 139 -0.73 -13.60 -6.20
N GLU A 140 0.32 -13.28 -6.97
CA GLU A 140 0.71 -14.09 -8.13
C GLU A 140 1.32 -15.45 -7.73
N ILE A 141 2.09 -15.49 -6.64
CA ILE A 141 2.61 -16.76 -6.08
C ILE A 141 1.44 -17.66 -5.66
N ALA A 142 0.43 -17.11 -4.98
CA ALA A 142 -0.78 -17.86 -4.59
C ALA A 142 -1.52 -18.44 -5.80
N LEU A 143 -1.49 -17.76 -6.95
CA LEU A 143 -2.08 -18.20 -8.21
C LEU A 143 -1.15 -19.05 -9.09
N LYS A 144 0.02 -19.45 -8.57
CA LYS A 144 1.05 -20.27 -9.25
C LYS A 144 1.55 -19.64 -10.57
N GLY A 145 1.53 -18.32 -10.66
CA GLY A 145 1.90 -17.54 -11.84
C GLY A 145 3.41 -17.27 -11.96
N GLN A 146 4.26 -18.29 -12.05
CA GLN A 146 5.72 -18.12 -11.93
C GLN A 146 6.32 -17.10 -12.91
N ARG A 147 5.91 -17.13 -14.18
CA ARG A 147 6.40 -16.15 -15.19
C ARG A 147 6.03 -14.71 -14.85
N GLU A 148 4.86 -14.50 -14.26
CA GLU A 148 4.40 -13.16 -13.86
C GLU A 148 5.12 -12.69 -12.59
N VAL A 149 5.44 -13.59 -11.66
CA VAL A 149 6.27 -13.29 -10.48
C VAL A 149 7.63 -12.73 -10.89
N HIS A 150 8.32 -13.38 -11.84
CA HIS A 150 9.60 -12.89 -12.36
C HIS A 150 9.47 -11.49 -13.00
N ARG A 151 8.42 -11.27 -13.80
CA ARG A 151 8.14 -9.97 -14.42
C ARG A 151 7.87 -8.88 -13.37
N LEU A 152 7.15 -9.22 -12.30
CA LEU A 152 6.88 -8.29 -11.21
C LEU A 152 8.14 -7.94 -10.43
N TYR A 153 9.00 -8.91 -10.09
CA TYR A 153 10.28 -8.62 -9.44
C TYR A 153 11.18 -7.72 -10.30
N GLN A 154 11.29 -8.01 -11.60
CA GLN A 154 12.07 -7.16 -12.51
C GLN A 154 11.56 -5.72 -12.55
N ARG A 155 10.24 -5.52 -12.61
CA ARG A 155 9.61 -4.20 -12.58
C ARG A 155 9.78 -3.50 -11.23
N ALA A 156 9.61 -4.24 -10.13
CA ALA A 156 9.77 -3.71 -8.79
C ALA A 156 11.21 -3.21 -8.58
N LEU A 157 12.22 -3.97 -9.00
CA LEU A 157 13.63 -3.56 -8.89
C LEU A 157 14.00 -2.41 -9.82
N GLN A 158 13.35 -2.25 -10.97
CA GLN A 158 13.53 -1.05 -11.80
C GLN A 158 12.99 0.22 -11.11
N LYS A 159 11.93 0.10 -10.30
CA LYS A 159 11.31 1.23 -9.61
C LYS A 159 11.89 1.48 -8.21
N LEU A 160 12.37 0.43 -7.54
CA LEU A 160 12.92 0.45 -6.19
C LEU A 160 14.28 -0.27 -6.14
N PRO A 161 15.30 0.21 -6.88
CA PRO A 161 16.58 -0.49 -7.01
C PRO A 161 17.35 -0.61 -5.69
N LEU A 162 17.14 0.32 -4.75
CA LEU A 162 17.85 0.36 -3.47
C LEU A 162 17.17 -0.48 -2.37
N CYS A 163 16.06 -1.17 -2.67
CA CYS A 163 15.33 -1.92 -1.65
C CYS A 163 15.90 -3.33 -1.44
N ALA A 164 16.77 -3.48 -0.45
CA ALA A 164 17.40 -4.76 -0.10
C ALA A 164 16.41 -5.90 0.17
N SER A 165 15.23 -5.58 0.73
CA SER A 165 14.21 -6.59 0.99
C SER A 165 13.65 -7.22 -0.30
N LEU A 166 13.51 -6.46 -1.39
CA LEU A 166 13.05 -7.01 -2.68
C LEU A 166 14.11 -7.93 -3.31
N TRP A 167 15.39 -7.53 -3.23
CA TRP A 167 16.50 -8.36 -3.68
C TRP A 167 16.56 -9.70 -2.94
N LYS A 168 16.38 -9.66 -1.61
CA LYS A 168 16.30 -10.88 -0.78
C LYS A 168 15.12 -11.76 -1.18
N ASP A 169 13.92 -11.18 -1.30
CA ASP A 169 12.71 -11.92 -1.62
C ASP A 169 12.83 -12.61 -3.00
N GLN A 170 13.44 -11.92 -3.99
CA GLN A 170 13.72 -12.52 -5.31
C GLN A 170 14.76 -13.65 -5.23
N LEU A 171 15.85 -13.47 -4.49
CA LEU A 171 16.88 -14.52 -4.32
C LEU A 171 16.30 -15.78 -3.67
N LEU A 172 15.49 -15.62 -2.63
CA LEU A 172 14.82 -16.73 -1.96
C LEU A 172 13.83 -17.45 -2.88
N PHE A 173 13.09 -16.68 -3.69
CA PHE A 173 12.17 -17.24 -4.67
C PHE A 173 12.91 -18.08 -5.73
N GLU A 174 13.96 -17.54 -6.35
CA GLU A 174 14.77 -18.26 -7.35
C GLU A 174 15.48 -19.49 -6.75
N ALA A 175 15.94 -19.42 -5.50
CA ALA A 175 16.50 -20.56 -4.79
C ALA A 175 15.45 -21.67 -4.53
N SER A 176 14.21 -21.28 -4.19
CA SER A 176 13.11 -22.23 -3.94
C SER A 176 12.63 -22.95 -5.20
N GLU A 177 12.76 -22.34 -6.37
CA GLU A 177 12.42 -22.94 -7.67
C GLU A 177 13.51 -23.86 -8.23
N GLY A 178 14.62 -24.06 -7.50
CA GLY A 178 15.77 -24.84 -7.98
C GLY A 178 16.55 -24.10 -9.07
N GLY A 179 16.57 -22.76 -9.02
CA GLY A 179 17.16 -21.90 -10.03
C GLY A 179 18.61 -22.25 -10.37
N LYS A 180 18.97 -22.11 -11.65
CA LYS A 180 20.35 -22.28 -12.13
C LYS A 180 21.25 -21.31 -11.38
N THR A 181 22.32 -21.83 -10.78
CA THR A 181 23.31 -21.07 -9.98
C THR A 181 23.87 -19.84 -10.71
N ASP A 182 23.88 -19.86 -12.04
CA ASP A 182 24.27 -18.75 -12.90
C ASP A 182 23.34 -17.53 -12.82
N ASN A 183 22.02 -17.74 -12.68
CA ASN A 183 21.05 -16.65 -12.54
C ASN A 183 21.17 -15.99 -11.17
N LEU A 184 21.34 -16.82 -10.13
CA LEU A 184 21.60 -16.34 -8.76
C LEU A 184 22.89 -15.52 -8.70
N ARG A 185 23.97 -16.00 -9.35
CA ARG A 185 25.25 -15.27 -9.42
C ARG A 185 25.10 -13.91 -10.10
N LYS A 186 24.40 -13.85 -11.24
CA LYS A 186 24.13 -12.59 -11.95
C LYS A 186 23.30 -11.61 -11.09
N LEU A 187 22.33 -12.12 -10.34
CA LEU A 187 21.48 -11.29 -9.48
C LEU A 187 22.28 -10.71 -8.30
N VAL A 188 23.16 -11.51 -7.69
CA VAL A 188 24.07 -11.06 -6.63
C VAL A 188 25.06 -10.01 -7.15
N SER A 189 25.67 -10.22 -8.32
CA SER A 189 26.57 -9.23 -8.94
C SER A 189 25.85 -7.89 -9.19
N LYS A 190 24.64 -7.94 -9.75
CA LYS A 190 23.83 -6.72 -9.99
C LYS A 190 23.44 -6.01 -8.69
N CYS A 191 23.17 -6.75 -7.63
CA CYS A 191 22.87 -6.19 -6.31
C CYS A 191 24.10 -5.46 -5.72
N GLN A 192 25.28 -6.06 -5.86
CA GLN A 192 26.56 -5.47 -5.44
C GLN A 192 26.93 -4.23 -6.26
N GLU A 193 26.69 -4.23 -7.57
CA GLU A 193 26.91 -3.06 -8.45
C GLU A 193 26.04 -1.86 -8.04
N ILE A 194 24.81 -2.11 -7.59
CA ILE A 194 23.87 -1.06 -7.14
C ILE A 194 24.20 -0.60 -5.70
N GLY A 195 25.18 -1.23 -5.04
CA GLY A 195 25.63 -0.87 -3.69
C GLY A 195 24.69 -1.36 -2.57
N VAL A 196 23.80 -2.32 -2.85
CA VAL A 196 22.91 -2.89 -1.84
C VAL A 196 23.60 -4.06 -1.14
N SER A 197 24.00 -3.85 0.11
CA SER A 197 24.61 -4.92 0.92
C SER A 197 23.55 -5.90 1.41
N LEU A 198 23.64 -7.15 0.95
CA LEU A 198 22.79 -8.26 1.43
C LEU A 198 23.39 -8.98 2.65
N ASN A 199 24.59 -8.59 3.11
CA ASN A 199 25.35 -9.32 4.12
C ASN A 199 24.65 -9.37 5.49
N GLU A 200 23.96 -8.30 5.89
CA GLU A 200 23.15 -8.28 7.11
C GLU A 200 21.83 -9.06 6.97
N LEU A 201 21.26 -9.11 5.76
CA LEU A 201 19.95 -9.70 5.51
C LEU A 201 19.97 -11.21 5.27
N LEU A 202 21.12 -11.74 4.85
CA LEU A 202 21.35 -13.17 4.61
C LEU A 202 21.99 -13.89 5.80
N ASN A 203 22.31 -13.20 6.91
CA ASN A 203 22.98 -13.77 8.09
C ASN A 203 24.12 -14.75 7.72
N LEU A 204 24.96 -14.38 6.73
CA LEU A 204 26.04 -15.26 6.26
C LEU A 204 27.28 -15.23 7.18
N ASN A 205 27.24 -14.50 8.29
CA ASN A 205 28.33 -14.41 9.26
C ASN A 205 27.89 -14.87 10.66
N SER A 206 27.76 -16.19 10.85
CA SER A 206 28.33 -16.91 12.02
C SER A 206 27.88 -18.37 12.02
N ASN A 207 28.39 -19.17 11.08
CA ASN A 207 28.60 -20.61 11.25
C ASN A 207 29.84 -21.00 10.43
N LYS A 208 30.94 -20.25 10.61
CA LYS A 208 32.26 -20.79 10.29
C LYS A 208 32.53 -21.83 11.38
N THR A 209 32.28 -23.08 11.01
CA THR A 209 32.90 -24.29 11.55
C THR A 209 34.23 -23.98 12.25
N GLU A 210 34.24 -24.03 13.57
CA GLU A 210 35.46 -24.35 14.33
C GLU A 210 35.77 -25.83 14.10
N SER A 211 36.23 -26.15 12.89
CA SER A 211 37.07 -27.31 12.66
C SER A 211 38.51 -26.86 12.87
N LYS A 212 38.94 -26.80 14.14
CA LYS A 212 40.36 -26.85 14.50
C LYS A 212 40.68 -28.29 14.90
N ASN A 213 41.13 -29.06 13.91
CA ASN A 213 42.04 -30.17 14.15
C ASN A 213 43.44 -29.58 14.19
N LEU A 214 44.04 -29.56 15.39
CA LEU A 214 45.44 -29.84 15.72
C LEU A 214 45.67 -29.52 17.20
#